data_AF-T0RYM0-F1
#
_entry.id   AF-T0RYM0-F1
#
_cell.length_a   1.000
_cell.length_b   1.000
_cell.length_c   1.000
_cell.angle_alpha   90.00
_cell.angle_beta   90.00
_cell.angle_gamma   90.00
#
_symmetry.space_group_name_H-M   'P 1'
#
loop_
_entity.id
_entity.type
_entity.pdbx_description
1 polymer ?
#
loop_
_entity_poly.entity_id
_entity_poly.type
_entity_poly.pdbx_seq_one_letter_code
_entity_poly.pdbx_strand_id
1 'polypeptide(L)'
;MYLTKNSIEFKLENPEDASLLFGVQDKYLKLVESQLSVEINYRGEMVQIIGPDELTRERARKALQALQVLVSRGVPVHASDVIIAIKMVLNDDIENFTALYEIELTKDAAGKPIRLKNLIQKTYVDSVKQHDIVFW
;
A
#
# COMPACT_ATOMS: atom_id res chain seq x y z
N MET A 1 -31.18 -15.91 -0.35
CA MET A 1 -29.73 -15.95 -0.63
C MET A 1 -29.07 -14.85 0.16
N TYR A 2 -28.30 -15.19 1.19
CA TYR A 2 -27.56 -14.21 1.98
C TYR A 2 -26.35 -13.77 1.15
N LEU A 3 -26.37 -12.54 0.63
CA LEU A 3 -25.17 -11.87 0.15
C LEU A 3 -24.31 -11.57 1.37
N THR A 4 -23.46 -12.52 1.77
CA THR A 4 -22.43 -12.25 2.77
C THR A 4 -21.56 -11.15 2.17
N LYS A 5 -21.70 -9.93 2.69
CA LYS A 5 -20.75 -8.85 2.43
C LYS A 5 -19.44 -9.24 3.09
N ASN A 6 -18.65 -10.07 2.43
CA ASN A 6 -17.34 -10.44 2.93
C ASN A 6 -16.49 -9.16 2.98
N SER A 7 -16.15 -8.76 4.19
CA SER A 7 -15.34 -7.59 4.49
C SER A 7 -14.24 -8.02 5.44
N ILE A 8 -13.07 -7.38 5.32
CA ILE A 8 -11.93 -7.61 6.19
C ILE A 8 -11.71 -6.35 6.99
N GLU A 9 -11.68 -6.50 8.31
CA GLU A 9 -11.45 -5.42 9.24
C GLU A 9 -10.07 -5.59 9.87
N PHE A 10 -9.30 -4.51 9.98
CA PHE A 10 -8.09 -4.52 10.78
C PHE A 10 -7.95 -3.21 11.55
N LYS A 11 -7.26 -3.29 12.68
CA LYS A 11 -7.01 -2.15 13.56
C LYS A 11 -5.65 -1.55 13.21
N LEU A 12 -5.61 -0.23 13.03
CA LEU A 12 -4.37 0.53 12.98
C LEU A 12 -3.68 0.48 14.35
N GLU A 13 -2.37 0.32 14.34
CA GLU A 13 -1.57 0.39 15.56
C GLU A 13 -1.58 1.81 16.14
N ASN A 14 -1.46 2.82 15.27
CA ASN A 14 -1.43 4.22 15.67
C ASN A 14 -2.44 5.05 14.87
N PRO A 15 -3.40 5.72 15.53
CA PRO A 15 -4.36 6.60 14.86
C PRO A 15 -3.73 7.90 14.35
N GLU A 16 -2.60 8.34 14.90
CA GLU A 16 -1.89 9.53 14.41
C GLU A 16 -1.27 9.30 13.02
N ASP A 17 -0.75 8.08 12.81
CA ASP A 17 -0.19 7.60 11.56
C ASP A 17 -1.25 7.33 10.48
N ALA A 18 -2.51 7.15 10.90
CA ALA A 18 -3.63 6.93 9.99
C ALA A 18 -3.80 8.09 8.99
N SER A 19 -3.59 9.33 9.43
CA SER A 19 -3.67 10.50 8.55
C SER A 19 -2.59 10.49 7.45
N LEU A 20 -1.42 9.93 7.75
CA LEU A 20 -0.32 9.76 6.79
C LEU A 20 -0.58 8.56 5.87
N LEU A 21 -1.17 7.49 6.39
CA LEU A 21 -1.52 6.27 5.65
C LEU A 21 -2.63 6.51 4.62
N PHE A 22 -3.66 7.28 4.98
CA PHE A 22 -4.81 7.58 4.12
C PHE A 22 -4.61 8.82 3.28
N GLY A 23 -3.65 9.67 3.68
CA GLY A 23 -3.36 10.93 3.05
C GLY A 23 -4.43 11.98 3.32
N VAL A 24 -4.12 13.21 2.95
CA VAL A 24 -5.03 14.34 3.09
C VAL A 24 -6.33 14.06 2.32
N GLN A 25 -7.46 14.07 3.02
CA GLN A 25 -8.81 13.79 2.50
C GLN A 25 -8.99 12.39 1.88
N ASP A 26 -8.39 11.35 2.47
CA ASP A 26 -8.60 9.95 2.05
C ASP A 26 -8.17 9.70 0.60
N LYS A 27 -7.25 10.53 0.10
CA LYS A 27 -6.80 10.48 -1.30
C LYS A 27 -6.13 9.14 -1.63
N TYR A 28 -5.41 8.55 -0.67
CA TYR A 28 -4.75 7.27 -0.87
C TYR A 28 -5.75 6.11 -0.82
N LEU A 29 -6.75 6.18 0.06
CA LEU A 29 -7.86 5.22 0.09
C LEU A 29 -8.57 5.15 -1.26
N LYS A 30 -9.02 6.30 -1.79
CA LYS A 30 -9.67 6.37 -3.11
C LYS A 30 -8.81 5.81 -4.24
N LEU A 31 -7.49 5.99 -4.14
CA LEU A 31 -6.55 5.47 -5.12
C LEU A 31 -6.48 3.94 -5.05
N VAL A 32 -6.35 3.37 -3.85
CA VAL A 32 -6.37 1.92 -3.63
C VAL A 32 -7.70 1.33 -4.08
N GLU A 33 -8.82 1.94 -3.69
CA GLU A 33 -10.18 1.56 -4.08
C GLU A 33 -10.33 1.51 -5.60
N SER A 34 -9.89 2.56 -6.30
CA SER A 34 -10.00 2.64 -7.76
C SER A 34 -9.09 1.65 -8.50
N GLN A 35 -7.93 1.29 -7.93
CA GLN A 35 -7.00 0.36 -8.57
C GLN A 35 -7.34 -1.11 -8.31
N LEU A 36 -7.83 -1.42 -7.10
CA LEU A 36 -8.18 -2.79 -6.71
C LEU A 36 -9.67 -3.08 -6.89
N SER A 37 -10.51 -2.10 -7.24
CA SER A 37 -11.98 -2.25 -7.29
C SER A 37 -12.55 -2.79 -5.97
N VAL A 38 -12.09 -2.20 -4.86
CA VAL A 38 -12.58 -2.46 -3.49
C VAL A 38 -13.12 -1.17 -2.89
N GLU A 39 -13.90 -1.28 -1.83
CA GLU A 39 -14.37 -0.16 -1.02
C GLU A 39 -13.65 -0.22 0.34
N ILE A 40 -13.01 0.86 0.75
CA ILE A 40 -12.26 0.93 2.00
C ILE A 40 -12.83 2.03 2.87
N ASN A 41 -13.34 1.63 4.02
CA ASN A 41 -13.92 2.52 5.01
C ASN A 41 -12.99 2.61 6.22
N TYR A 42 -12.65 3.81 6.64
CA TYR A 42 -11.88 4.04 7.86
C TYR A 42 -12.76 4.72 8.92
N ARG A 43 -12.73 4.19 10.14
CA ARG A 43 -13.50 4.71 11.28
C ARG A 43 -12.63 4.74 12.53
N GLY A 44 -11.96 5.87 12.75
CA GLY A 44 -11.17 6.18 13.96
C GLY A 44 -9.86 5.40 14.06
N GLU A 45 -9.92 4.09 14.21
CA GLU A 45 -8.74 3.20 14.24
C GLU A 45 -9.00 1.89 13.50
N MET A 46 -10.24 1.65 13.08
CA MET A 46 -10.62 0.47 12.33
C MET A 46 -10.71 0.79 10.85
N VAL A 47 -10.08 -0.06 10.04
CA VAL A 47 -10.16 -0.04 8.59
C VAL A 47 -10.93 -1.26 8.14
N GLN A 48 -11.99 -1.03 7.37
CA GLN A 48 -12.85 -2.05 6.81
C GLN A 48 -12.70 -2.05 5.30
N ILE A 49 -12.26 -3.17 4.75
CA ILE A 49 -12.09 -3.41 3.31
C ILE A 49 -13.23 -4.31 2.84
N ILE A 50 -14.03 -3.83 1.91
CA ILE A 50 -15.14 -4.54 1.30
C ILE A 50 -14.80 -4.77 -0.16
N GLY A 51 -14.95 -5.99 -0.64
CA GLY A 51 -14.66 -6.31 -2.02
C GLY A 51 -15.35 -7.58 -2.46
N PRO A 52 -15.59 -7.75 -3.78
CA PRO A 52 -16.24 -8.95 -4.30
C PRO A 52 -15.40 -10.20 -4.06
N ASP A 53 -14.09 -10.11 -4.33
CA ASP A 53 -13.15 -11.23 -4.27
C ASP A 53 -12.31 -11.24 -2.99
N GLU A 54 -12.08 -12.43 -2.44
CA GLU A 54 -11.20 -12.60 -1.27
C GLU A 54 -9.77 -12.20 -1.56
N LEU A 55 -9.25 -12.60 -2.72
CA LEU A 55 -7.91 -12.26 -3.16
C LEU A 55 -7.71 -10.73 -3.18
N THR A 56 -8.67 -9.99 -3.72
CA THR A 56 -8.59 -8.53 -3.83
C THR A 56 -8.66 -7.86 -2.45
N ARG A 57 -9.50 -8.36 -1.54
CA ARG A 57 -9.53 -7.88 -0.15
C ARG A 57 -8.20 -8.14 0.57
N GLU A 58 -7.64 -9.33 0.41
CA GLU A 58 -6.33 -9.68 0.99
C GLU A 58 -5.21 -8.79 0.40
N ARG A 59 -5.26 -8.52 -0.91
CA ARG A 59 -4.32 -7.61 -1.58
C ARG A 59 -4.41 -6.19 -1.00
N ALA A 60 -5.62 -5.64 -0.89
CA ALA A 60 -5.81 -4.33 -0.27
C ALA A 60 -5.30 -4.31 1.18
N ARG A 61 -5.59 -5.36 1.96
CA ARG A 61 -5.10 -5.50 3.33
C ARG A 61 -3.58 -5.49 3.40
N LYS A 62 -2.91 -6.34 2.60
CA LYS A 62 -1.45 -6.41 2.51
C LYS A 62 -0.83 -5.07 2.08
N ALA A 63 -1.43 -4.37 1.12
CA ALA A 63 -0.95 -3.05 0.68
C ALA A 63 -1.03 -2.01 1.81
N LEU A 64 -2.16 -1.92 2.51
CA LEU A 64 -2.28 -1.01 3.66
C LEU A 64 -1.35 -1.40 4.80
N GLN A 65 -1.19 -2.69 5.09
CA GLN A 65 -0.29 -3.17 6.13
C GLN A 65 1.17 -2.81 5.82
N ALA A 66 1.59 -2.94 4.56
CA ALA A 66 2.92 -2.53 4.12
C ALA A 66 3.14 -1.02 4.27
N LEU A 67 2.15 -0.21 3.87
CA LEU A 67 2.20 1.24 4.05
C LEU A 67 2.21 1.61 5.55
N GLN A 68 1.47 0.90 6.39
CA GLN A 68 1.45 1.11 7.84
C GLN A 68 2.82 0.85 8.45
N VAL A 69 3.52 -0.20 8.01
CA VAL A 69 4.90 -0.48 8.42
C VAL A 69 5.83 0.68 8.04
N LEU A 70 5.66 1.30 6.88
CA LEU A 70 6.44 2.47 6.48
C LEU A 70 6.23 3.66 7.42
N VAL A 71 4.96 4.00 7.67
CA VAL A 71 4.63 5.14 8.54
C VAL A 71 5.09 4.88 9.98
N SER A 72 4.88 3.67 10.50
CA SER A 72 5.35 3.25 11.83
C SER A 72 6.89 3.33 11.98
N ARG A 73 7.62 3.14 10.87
CA ARG A 73 9.08 3.32 10.80
C ARG A 73 9.51 4.80 10.64
N GLY A 74 8.57 5.74 10.64
CA GLY A 74 8.83 7.17 10.45
C GLY A 74 9.08 7.59 9.00
N VAL A 75 8.79 6.72 8.03
CA VAL A 75 8.94 7.03 6.60
C VAL A 75 7.66 7.71 6.11
N PRO A 76 7.74 8.94 5.56
CA PRO A 76 6.57 9.60 5.01
C PRO A 76 6.07 8.87 3.76
N VAL A 77 4.82 8.41 3.80
CA VAL A 77 4.15 7.80 2.65
C VAL A 77 3.69 8.87 1.67
N HIS A 78 4.00 8.70 0.39
CA HIS A 78 3.49 9.52 -0.70
C HIS A 78 2.60 8.71 -1.64
N ALA A 79 1.88 9.42 -2.52
CA ALA A 79 1.04 8.79 -3.56
C ALA A 79 1.80 7.77 -4.41
N SER A 80 3.10 8.01 -4.70
CA SER A 80 3.94 7.08 -5.44
C SER A 80 4.15 5.76 -4.70
N ASP A 81 4.39 5.80 -3.39
CA ASP A 81 4.57 4.62 -2.55
C ASP A 81 3.28 3.79 -2.50
N VAL A 82 2.12 4.45 -2.42
CA VAL A 82 0.81 3.81 -2.49
C VAL A 82 0.62 3.07 -3.82
N ILE A 83 0.93 3.72 -4.95
CA ILE A 83 0.86 3.08 -6.28
C ILE A 83 1.79 1.87 -6.35
N ILE A 84 3.02 1.98 -5.85
CA ILE A 84 3.98 0.88 -5.86
C ILE A 84 3.48 -0.27 -4.98
N ALA A 85 2.99 0.00 -3.77
CA ALA A 85 2.44 -1.01 -2.87
C ALA A 85 1.24 -1.75 -3.49
N ILE A 86 0.30 -1.02 -4.09
CA ILE A 86 -0.85 -1.62 -4.81
C ILE A 86 -0.35 -2.54 -5.92
N LYS A 87 0.61 -2.07 -6.73
CA LYS A 87 1.04 -2.87 -7.85
C LYS A 87 1.94 -4.03 -7.45
N MET A 88 2.74 -3.93 -6.39
CA MET A 88 3.48 -5.07 -5.84
C MET A 88 2.53 -6.13 -5.31
N VAL A 89 1.46 -5.75 -4.61
CA VAL A 89 0.48 -6.71 -4.13
C VAL A 89 -0.34 -7.36 -5.25
N LEU A 90 -0.55 -6.65 -6.37
CA LEU A 90 -1.12 -7.23 -7.59
C LEU A 90 -0.21 -8.31 -8.21
N ASN A 91 1.11 -8.16 -8.08
CA ASN A 91 2.12 -9.13 -8.52
C ASN A 91 2.46 -10.19 -7.45
N ASP A 92 1.80 -10.15 -6.29
CA ASP A 92 2.11 -10.97 -5.10
C ASP A 92 3.54 -10.79 -4.55
N ASP A 93 4.17 -9.65 -4.87
CA ASP A 93 5.58 -9.32 -4.54
C ASP A 93 5.70 -8.33 -3.36
N ILE A 94 4.66 -8.22 -2.53
CA ILE A 94 4.61 -7.27 -1.41
C ILE A 94 5.62 -7.59 -0.29
N GLU A 95 6.09 -8.84 -0.22
CA GLU A 95 7.16 -9.23 0.71
C GLU A 95 8.48 -8.55 0.33
N ASN A 96 8.77 -8.44 -0.97
CA ASN A 96 9.90 -7.66 -1.47
C ASN A 96 9.75 -6.18 -1.16
N PHE A 97 8.54 -5.61 -1.19
CA PHE A 97 8.31 -4.20 -0.81
C PHE A 97 8.87 -3.91 0.58
N THR A 98 8.46 -4.70 1.58
CA THR A 98 8.87 -4.49 2.97
C THR A 98 10.37 -4.71 3.14
N ALA A 99 10.93 -5.74 2.49
CA ALA A 99 12.36 -6.04 2.53
C ALA A 99 13.21 -4.93 1.87
N LEU A 100 12.77 -4.37 0.74
CA LEU A 100 13.46 -3.28 0.04
C LEU A 100 13.58 -2.03 0.93
N TYR A 101 12.50 -1.66 1.62
CA TYR A 101 12.52 -0.55 2.58
C TYR A 101 13.30 -0.87 3.86
N GLU A 102 13.32 -2.12 4.31
CA GLU A 102 14.14 -2.52 5.46
C GLU A 102 15.64 -2.43 5.18
N ILE A 103 16.05 -2.84 3.97
CA ILE A 103 17.43 -2.67 3.49
C ILE A 103 17.79 -1.18 3.38
N GLU A 104 16.83 -0.33 2.98
CA GLU A 104 17.02 1.12 2.93
C GLU A 104 17.27 1.71 4.32
N LEU A 105 16.37 1.47 5.28
CA LEU A 105 16.49 2.00 6.65
C LEU A 105 17.79 1.57 7.34
N THR A 106 18.19 0.31 7.14
CA THR A 106 19.46 -0.22 7.67
C THR A 106 20.66 0.53 7.09
N LYS A 107 20.59 0.96 5.83
CA LYS A 107 21.65 1.74 5.17
C LYS A 107 21.59 3.24 5.51
N ASP A 108 20.40 3.79 5.73
CA ASP A 108 20.20 5.21 6.08
C ASP A 108 20.69 5.53 7.50
N ALA A 109 20.63 4.56 8.42
CA ALA A 109 21.28 4.63 9.75
C ALA A 109 22.81 4.90 9.69
N ALA A 110 23.45 4.71 8.52
CA ALA A 110 24.87 5.01 8.27
C ALA A 110 25.14 6.41 7.67
N GLY A 111 24.12 7.26 7.52
CA GLY A 111 24.29 8.71 7.37
C GLY A 111 24.63 9.25 5.98
N LYS A 112 24.08 8.71 4.89
CA LYS A 112 24.22 9.33 3.54
C LYS A 112 22.92 9.37 2.74
N PRO A 113 22.57 10.50 2.08
CA PRO A 113 21.20 10.76 1.67
C PRO A 113 20.87 10.24 0.26
N ILE A 114 19.66 9.67 0.14
CA ILE A 114 18.64 10.02 -0.87
C ILE A 114 19.09 9.81 -2.33
N ARG A 115 19.18 8.55 -2.77
CA ARG A 115 19.15 8.19 -4.20
C ARG A 115 18.13 7.09 -4.54
N LEU A 116 17.53 6.42 -3.54
CA LEU A 116 16.68 5.25 -3.78
C LEU A 116 15.27 5.57 -4.27
N LYS A 117 14.71 6.78 -4.05
CA LYS A 117 13.42 7.15 -4.70
C LYS A 117 13.47 6.94 -6.21
N ASN A 118 14.64 7.12 -6.83
CA ASN A 118 14.88 6.77 -8.23
C ASN A 118 15.07 5.26 -8.45
N LEU A 119 15.73 4.52 -7.56
CA LEU A 119 15.90 3.06 -7.71
C LEU A 119 14.59 2.30 -7.53
N ILE A 120 13.76 2.60 -6.52
CA ILE A 120 12.46 1.95 -6.34
C ILE A 120 11.56 2.28 -7.54
N GLN A 121 11.54 3.53 -8.00
CA GLN A 121 10.86 3.90 -9.24
C GLN A 121 11.44 3.17 -10.47
N LYS A 122 12.76 3.03 -10.58
CA LYS A 122 13.43 2.41 -11.73
C LYS A 122 13.25 0.90 -11.76
N THR A 123 13.45 0.21 -10.64
CA THR A 123 13.18 -1.22 -10.46
C THR A 123 11.71 -1.51 -10.76
N TYR A 124 10.81 -0.65 -10.29
CA TYR A 124 9.39 -0.82 -10.57
C TYR A 124 9.04 -0.58 -12.04
N VAL A 125 9.55 0.49 -12.68
CA VAL A 125 9.40 0.73 -14.12
C VAL A 125 9.94 -0.43 -14.96
N ASP A 126 11.02 -1.09 -14.51
CA ASP A 126 11.60 -2.25 -15.19
C ASP A 126 10.69 -3.48 -15.09
N SER A 127 10.13 -3.76 -13.91
CA SER A 127 9.18 -4.88 -13.69
C SER A 127 7.80 -4.65 -14.34
N VAL A 128 7.34 -3.40 -14.49
CA VAL A 128 6.04 -3.07 -15.11
C VAL A 128 6.00 -3.31 -16.60
N LYS A 129 7.15 -3.32 -17.29
CA LYS A 129 7.19 -3.57 -18.74
C LYS A 129 6.66 -4.95 -19.15
N GLN A 130 6.40 -5.85 -18.21
CA GLN A 130 5.89 -7.19 -18.50
C GLN A 130 4.39 -7.41 -18.26
N HIS A 131 3.63 -6.41 -17.80
CA HIS A 131 2.17 -6.56 -17.70
C HIS A 131 1.43 -5.43 -18.42
N ASP A 132 0.94 -5.78 -19.61
CA ASP A 132 -0.14 -5.13 -20.34
C ASP A 132 -1.21 -4.55 -19.39
N ILE A 133 -1.30 -3.23 -19.34
CA ILE A 133 -2.52 -2.57 -18.93
C ILE A 133 -2.87 -1.60 -20.04
N VAL A 134 -3.66 -2.12 -20.97
CA VAL A 134 -4.34 -1.40 -22.03
C VAL A 134 -5.23 -0.35 -21.36
N PHE A 135 -4.85 0.92 -21.45
CA PHE A 135 -5.77 2.03 -21.21
C PHE A 135 -6.54 2.27 -22.51
N TRP A 136 -7.87 2.07 -22.48
CA TRP A 136 -8.82 2.60 -23.46
C TRP A 136 -9.54 3.79 -22.85
#